data_AF-A0A4Y3VEA5-F1
#
_entry.id   AF-A0A4Y3VEA5-F1
#
_cell.length_a   1.000
_cell.length_b   1.000
_cell.length_c   1.000
_cell.angle_alpha   90.00
_cell.angle_beta   90.00
_cell.angle_gamma   90.00
#
_symmetry.space_group_name_H-M   'P 1'
#
loop_
_entity.id
_entity.type
_entity.pdbx_description
1 polymer ?
#
loop_
_entity_poly.entity_id
_entity_poly.type
_entity_poly.pdbx_seq_one_letter_code
_entity_poly.pdbx_strand_id
1 'polypeptide(L)' 'MSSPHDFDFLHGDWDVRNRRRTDFLDPDSDWVEFPVTSRCWSLFDGAANIDEVDMPQLGTKGQLVPPAAAAHCFRR' A
#
# COMPACT_ATOMS: atom_id res chain seq x y z
N MET A 1 -22.76 8.50 -8.86
CA MET A 1 -22.64 8.93 -7.45
C MET A 1 -21.81 7.88 -6.74
N SER A 2 -20.83 8.28 -5.95
CA SER A 2 -20.07 7.33 -5.12
C SER A 2 -20.82 7.00 -3.84
N SER A 3 -20.67 5.78 -3.35
CA SER A 3 -21.17 5.28 -2.06
C SER A 3 -20.05 5.25 -1.02
N PRO A 4 -20.34 5.37 0.29
CA PRO A 4 -19.37 5.09 1.36
C PRO A 4 -18.70 3.72 1.24
N HIS A 5 -19.36 2.74 0.61
CA HIS A 5 -18.86 1.37 0.50
C HIS A 5 -18.15 1.05 -0.82
N ASP A 6 -17.89 2.05 -1.66
CA ASP A 6 -17.28 1.82 -2.98
C ASP A 6 -15.87 1.19 -2.90
N PHE A 7 -15.22 1.27 -1.73
CA PHE A 7 -13.85 0.79 -1.51
C PHE A 7 -13.75 -0.38 -0.52
N ASP A 8 -14.85 -1.03 -0.18
CA ASP A 8 -14.85 -2.17 0.77
C ASP A 8 -13.99 -3.34 0.27
N PHE A 9 -13.72 -3.41 -1.03
CA PHE A 9 -12.81 -4.40 -1.63
C PHE A 9 -11.37 -4.30 -1.11
N LEU A 10 -10.97 -3.17 -0.50
CA LEU A 10 -9.65 -3.00 0.12
C LEU A 10 -9.58 -3.54 1.54
N HIS A 11 -10.71 -3.77 2.23
CA HIS A 11 -10.71 -4.13 3.65
C HIS A 11 -10.07 -5.51 3.90
N GLY A 12 -9.31 -5.59 5.00
CA GLY A 12 -8.65 -6.81 5.47
C GLY A 12 -7.12 -6.70 5.45
N ASP A 13 -6.48 -7.86 5.59
CA ASP A 13 -5.03 -8.00 5.63
C ASP A 13 -4.48 -8.49 4.29
N TRP A 14 -3.36 -7.91 3.86
CA TRP A 14 -2.79 -8.13 2.54
C TRP A 14 -1.29 -8.41 2.63
N ASP A 15 -0.85 -9.41 1.87
CA ASP A 15 0.54 -9.58 1.46
C ASP A 15 0.78 -8.75 0.20
N VAL A 16 1.70 -7.79 0.26
CA VAL A 16 1.96 -6.88 -0.83
C VAL A 16 3.41 -7.00 -1.29
N ARG A 17 3.61 -7.21 -2.59
CA ARG A 17 4.94 -7.14 -3.23
C ARG A 17 5.10 -5.77 -3.86
N ASN A 18 5.89 -4.93 -3.21
CA ASN A 18 6.21 -3.59 -3.72
C ASN A 18 7.49 -3.62 -4.54
N ARG A 19 7.57 -2.72 -5.52
CA ARG A 19 8.82 -2.33 -6.16
C ARG A 19 8.93 -0.81 -6.22
N ARG A 20 10.14 -0.26 -6.03
CA ARG A 20 10.43 1.17 -6.21
C ARG A 20 11.68 1.38 -7.05
N ARG A 21 11.78 2.53 -7.71
CA ARG A 21 13.04 3.00 -8.31
C ARG A 21 14.09 3.27 -7.24
N THR A 22 15.36 2.98 -7.54
CA THR A 22 16.50 3.29 -6.67
C THR A 22 16.73 4.79 -6.58
N ASP A 23 16.65 5.49 -7.72
CA ASP A 23 16.53 6.95 -7.82
C ASP A 23 15.16 7.31 -8.40
N PHE A 24 14.33 7.97 -7.59
CA PHE A 24 12.96 8.31 -7.93
C PHE A 24 12.84 9.31 -9.09
N LEU A 25 13.83 10.19 -9.28
CA LEU A 25 13.80 11.24 -10.31
C LEU A 25 14.42 10.80 -11.64
N ASP A 26 15.15 9.69 -11.64
CA ASP A 26 15.76 9.11 -12.84
C ASP A 26 14.84 8.05 -13.47
N PRO A 27 14.29 8.29 -14.68
CA PRO A 27 13.45 7.34 -15.39
C PRO A 27 14.19 6.10 -15.91
N ASP A 28 15.53 6.07 -15.86
CA ASP A 28 16.35 4.93 -16.29
C ASP A 28 16.94 4.14 -15.11
N SER A 29 16.66 4.56 -13.87
CA SER A 29 17.16 3.90 -12.67
C SER A 29 16.59 2.49 -12.43
N ASP A 30 17.39 1.67 -11.77
CA ASP A 30 17.03 0.30 -11.38
C ASP A 30 15.81 0.25 -10.46
N TRP A 31 15.15 -0.91 -10.45
CA TRP A 31 14.05 -1.21 -9.52
C TRP A 31 14.52 -2.15 -8.42
N VAL A 32 14.02 -1.91 -7.21
CA VAL A 32 14.19 -2.82 -6.07
C VAL A 32 12.84 -3.29 -5.57
N GLU A 33 12.72 -4.60 -5.34
CA GLU A 33 11.51 -5.23 -4.81
C GLU A 33 11.63 -5.48 -3.30
N PHE A 34 10.52 -5.35 -2.59
CA PHE A 34 10.44 -5.65 -1.16
C PHE A 34 9.00 -6.03 -0.76
N PRO A 35 8.82 -7.09 0.04
CA PRO A 35 7.51 -7.47 0.53
C PRO A 35 7.10 -6.61 1.73
N VAL A 36 5.81 -6.31 1.84
CA VAL A 36 5.21 -5.56 2.95
C VAL A 36 3.89 -6.22 3.33
N THR A 37 3.39 -5.95 4.53
CA THR A 37 2.01 -6.29 4.91
C THR A 37 1.19 -5.04 5.06
N SER A 38 -0.04 -5.06 4.56
CA SER A 38 -1.00 -3.98 4.70
C SER A 38 -2.23 -4.47 5.46
N ARG A 39 -2.81 -3.59 6.27
CA ARG A 39 -4.10 -3.81 6.92
C ARG A 39 -4.98 -2.62 6.67
N CYS A 40 -6.14 -2.85 6.04
CA CYS A 40 -7.10 -1.81 5.72
C CYS A 40 -8.42 -2.03 6.46
N TRP A 41 -8.95 -0.99 7.09
CA TRP A 41 -10.23 -1.02 7.80
C TRP A 41 -11.00 0.29 7.64
N SER A 42 -12.32 0.21 7.77
CA SER A 42 -13.21 1.36 7.64
C SER A 42 -13.37 2.14 8.94
N LEU A 43 -13.63 3.44 8.79
CA LEU A 43 -14.08 4.37 9.81
C LEU A 43 -15.38 5.05 9.35
N PHE A 44 -16.15 5.57 10.31
CA PHE A 44 -17.34 6.39 10.05
C PHE A 44 -18.35 5.72 9.10
N ASP A 45 -18.61 4.42 9.28
CA ASP A 45 -19.58 3.65 8.51
C ASP A 45 -19.32 3.68 6.99
N GLY A 46 -18.09 3.34 6.58
CA GLY A 46 -17.68 3.36 5.17
C GLY A 46 -17.08 4.70 4.72
N ALA A 47 -17.38 5.81 5.39
CA ALA A 47 -17.01 7.13 4.87
C ALA A 47 -15.49 7.40 4.82
N ALA A 48 -14.67 6.60 5.50
CA ALA A 48 -13.22 6.63 5.37
C ALA A 48 -12.59 5.24 5.56
N ASN A 49 -11.38 5.05 5.05
CA ASN A 49 -10.56 3.87 5.29
C ASN A 49 -9.18 4.29 5.82
N ILE A 50 -8.64 3.50 6.75
CA ILE A 50 -7.24 3.54 7.17
C ILE A 50 -6.55 2.32 6.59
N ASP A 51 -5.45 2.53 5.86
CA ASP A 51 -4.51 1.49 5.44
C ASP A 51 -3.17 1.66 6.17
N GLU A 52 -2.82 0.70 7.01
CA GLU A 52 -1.54 0.67 7.72
C GLU A 52 -0.58 -0.31 7.05
N VAL A 53 0.63 0.13 6.75
CA VAL A 53 1.65 -0.66 6.06
C VAL A 53 2.87 -0.89 6.95
N ASP A 54 3.31 -2.15 7.03
CA ASP A 54 4.52 -2.58 7.72
C ASP A 54 5.62 -2.93 6.71
N MET A 55 6.75 -2.22 6.78
CA MET A 55 7.87 -2.33 5.84
C MET A 55 9.16 -2.71 6.59
N PRO A 56 9.31 -3.95 7.07
CA PRO A 56 10.41 -4.36 7.93
C PRO A 56 11.78 -4.19 7.26
N GLN A 57 11.91 -4.42 5.94
CA GLN A 57 13.20 -4.22 5.23
C GLN A 57 13.63 -2.76 5.17
N LEU A 58 12.69 -1.82 5.27
CA LEU A 58 12.97 -0.38 5.26
C LEU A 58 13.06 0.20 6.67
N GLY A 59 12.80 -0.61 7.71
CA GLY A 59 12.80 -0.17 9.11
C GLY A 59 11.69 0.82 9.44
N THR A 60 10.60 0.84 8.65
CA THR A 60 9.52 1.84 8.77
C THR A 60 8.15 1.18 8.84
N LYS A 61 7.22 1.85 9.52
CA LYS A 61 5.78 1.53 9.57
C LYS A 61 5.00 2.82 9.40
N GLY A 62 3.88 2.79 8.69
CA GLY A 62 3.00 3.97 8.58
C GLY A 62 2.03 3.92 7.41
N GLN A 63 1.33 5.04 7.20
CA GLN A 63 0.46 5.25 6.05
C GLN A 63 1.25 5.92 4.93
N LEU A 64 1.91 5.15 4.06
CA LEU A 64 2.57 5.75 2.91
C LEU A 64 2.70 4.76 1.75
N VAL A 65 2.19 5.16 0.59
CA VAL A 65 2.58 4.58 -0.70
C VAL A 65 3.80 5.39 -1.18
N PRO A 66 4.98 4.77 -1.38
CA PRO A 66 6.15 5.50 -1.87
C PRO A 66 5.85 6.20 -3.20
N PRO A 67 6.40 7.40 -3.46
CA PRO A 67 5.98 8.24 -4.58
C PRO A 67 6.18 7.64 -5.99
N ALA A 68 6.94 6.54 -6.15
CA ALA A 68 6.84 5.62 -7.30
C ALA A 68 7.02 4.17 -6.84
N ALA A 69 6.04 3.67 -6.08
CA ALA A 69 5.89 2.25 -5.89
C ALA A 69 4.85 1.68 -6.87
N ALA A 70 5.21 0.57 -7.53
CA ALA A 70 4.20 -0.33 -8.08
C ALA A 70 4.02 -1.49 -7.08
N ALA A 71 2.77 -1.85 -6.82
CA ALA A 71 2.39 -2.82 -5.80
C ALA A 71 1.53 -3.94 -6.40
N HIS A 72 1.84 -5.18 -6.06
CA HIS A 72 0.96 -6.33 -6.29
C HIS A 72 0.44 -6.83 -4.94
N CYS A 73 -0.86 -6.70 -4.72
CA CYS A 73 -1.51 -7.07 -3.46
C CYS A 73 -2.19 -8.44 -3.58
N PHE A 74 -1.96 -9.29 -2.59
CA PHE A 74 -2.58 -10.61 -2.45
C PHE A 74 -3.27 -10.64 -1.09
N ARG A 75 -4.57 -10.97 -1.07
CA ARG A 75 -5.33 -11.04 0.18
C ARG A 75 -4.90 -12.26 0.98
N ARG A 76 -4.76 -12.10 2.31
CA ARG A 76 -4.59 -13.24 3.22
C ARG A 76 -5.90 -13.93 3.53
#